data_AF-E5BB86-F1
#
_entry.id   AF-E5BB86-F1
#
_cell.length_a   1.000
_cell.length_b   1.000
_cell.length_c   1.000
_cell.angle_alpha   90.00
_cell.angle_beta   90.00
_cell.angle_gamma   90.00
#
_symmetry.space_group_name_H-M   'P 1'
#
loop_
_entity.id
_entity.type
_entity.pdbx_description
1 polymer ?
#
loop_
_entity_poly.entity_id
_entity_poly.type
_entity_poly.pdbx_seq_one_letter_code
_entity_poly.pdbx_strand_id
1 'polypeptide(L)'
;MRILPVVAAVTAAFLVVACSSPTPPKGVTVVNNFDAKRYLGTWYEIARFDHRFERGLDKVTATYSLRDDGGINVINKGYNPDREMWQKTEGKAYFTGDPSRAALKVSFFGPFYGGYNVIALDREYRHALVCGPDRDYLWILSRTPTISDEMKQQMLAIATREGFEVNKLIWVKQPGA
;
A
#
# COMPACT_ATOMS: atom_id res chain seq x y z
N MET A 1 -50.24 27.91 -31.13
CA MET A 1 -50.71 27.35 -29.84
C MET A 1 -50.06 25.99 -29.65
N ARG A 2 -49.17 25.91 -28.63
CA ARG A 2 -48.63 24.73 -27.93
C ARG A 2 -48.07 23.57 -28.75
N ILE A 3 -46.76 23.65 -29.00
CA ILE A 3 -45.88 22.52 -29.30
C ILE A 3 -45.68 21.77 -27.97
N LEU A 4 -46.24 20.56 -27.82
CA LEU A 4 -45.86 19.65 -26.73
C LEU A 4 -44.65 18.83 -27.19
N PRO A 5 -43.51 18.84 -26.49
CA PRO A 5 -42.44 17.89 -26.77
C PRO A 5 -42.81 16.55 -26.14
N VAL A 6 -42.92 15.51 -26.96
CA VAL A 6 -42.91 14.12 -26.51
C VAL A 6 -41.52 13.82 -25.99
N VAL A 7 -41.30 14.08 -24.70
CA VAL A 7 -40.15 13.60 -23.94
C VAL A 7 -40.41 12.12 -23.66
N ALA A 8 -40.09 11.26 -24.62
CA ALA A 8 -40.07 9.82 -24.41
C ALA A 8 -38.73 9.44 -23.76
N ALA A 9 -38.81 9.23 -22.45
CA ALA A 9 -37.85 8.63 -21.54
C ALA A 9 -36.65 7.90 -22.17
N VAL A 10 -35.49 8.56 -22.20
CA VAL A 10 -34.21 7.85 -22.15
C VAL A 10 -34.04 7.44 -20.68
N THR A 11 -34.43 6.21 -20.35
CA THR A 11 -34.08 5.57 -19.09
C THR A 11 -32.56 5.58 -18.97
N ALA A 12 -32.05 6.49 -18.15
CA ALA A 12 -30.67 6.50 -17.69
C ALA A 12 -30.40 5.18 -16.99
N ALA A 13 -29.76 4.25 -17.70
CA ALA A 13 -28.98 3.19 -17.08
C ALA A 13 -27.83 3.87 -16.36
N PHE A 14 -28.10 4.38 -15.15
CA PHE A 14 -27.07 4.82 -14.24
C PHE A 14 -26.15 3.64 -14.01
N LEU A 15 -24.95 3.78 -14.57
CA LEU A 15 -23.80 2.93 -14.38
C LEU A 15 -23.75 2.48 -12.92
N VAL A 16 -24.07 1.22 -12.67
CA VAL A 16 -23.57 0.53 -11.49
C VAL A 16 -22.08 0.39 -11.73
N VAL A 17 -21.33 1.46 -11.46
CA VAL A 17 -19.90 1.34 -11.18
C VAL A 17 -19.87 0.55 -9.90
N ALA A 18 -19.82 -0.78 -10.03
CA ALA A 18 -19.60 -1.65 -8.91
C ALA A 18 -18.36 -1.10 -8.19
N CYS A 19 -18.56 -0.65 -6.96
CA CYS A 19 -17.49 -0.27 -6.06
C CYS A 19 -16.68 -1.55 -5.73
N SER A 20 -15.91 -2.05 -6.70
CA SER A 20 -15.02 -3.17 -6.48
C SER A 20 -13.89 -2.69 -5.59
N SER A 21 -13.97 -3.01 -4.30
CA SER A 21 -12.83 -2.82 -3.40
C SER A 21 -11.66 -3.65 -3.93
N PRO A 22 -10.45 -3.08 -4.00
CA PRO A 22 -9.29 -3.82 -4.49
C PRO A 22 -9.07 -5.04 -3.60
N THR A 23 -8.84 -6.19 -4.23
CA THR A 23 -8.54 -7.45 -3.56
C THR A 23 -7.04 -7.75 -3.65
N PRO A 24 -6.49 -8.58 -2.75
CA PRO A 24 -5.13 -9.09 -2.92
C PRO A 24 -4.97 -9.82 -4.26
N PRO A 25 -3.74 -9.91 -4.81
CA PRO A 25 -3.49 -10.65 -6.04
C PRO A 25 -3.93 -12.11 -5.89
N LYS A 26 -4.46 -12.71 -6.97
CA LYS A 26 -4.94 -14.08 -6.94
C LYS A 26 -3.84 -15.04 -6.44
N GLY A 27 -4.20 -15.86 -5.46
CA GLY A 27 -3.33 -16.87 -4.86
C GLY A 27 -2.35 -16.33 -3.81
N VAL A 28 -2.34 -15.03 -3.52
CA VAL A 28 -1.48 -14.45 -2.48
C VAL A 28 -2.14 -14.57 -1.12
N THR A 29 -1.39 -15.07 -0.14
CA THR A 29 -1.86 -15.19 1.24
C THR A 29 -1.64 -13.88 2.00
N VAL A 30 -2.67 -13.41 2.72
CA VAL A 30 -2.62 -12.20 3.55
C VAL A 30 -2.60 -12.58 5.02
N VAL A 31 -1.88 -11.81 5.83
CA VAL A 31 -1.85 -11.97 7.29
C VAL A 31 -3.26 -11.87 7.88
N ASN A 32 -3.60 -12.88 8.67
CA ASN A 32 -4.78 -12.91 9.54
C ASN A 32 -4.35 -12.66 10.99
N ASN A 33 -5.30 -12.41 11.88
CA ASN A 33 -5.05 -11.99 13.27
C ASN A 33 -4.20 -10.71 13.37
N PHE A 34 -4.43 -9.79 12.43
CA PHE A 34 -3.77 -8.50 12.37
C PHE A 34 -4.28 -7.56 13.46
N ASP A 35 -3.36 -6.89 14.13
CA ASP A 35 -3.63 -5.85 15.12
C ASP A 35 -3.17 -4.51 14.55
N ALA A 36 -4.13 -3.74 14.05
CA ALA A 36 -3.89 -2.43 13.46
C ALA A 36 -3.14 -1.48 14.41
N LYS A 37 -3.42 -1.55 15.73
CA LYS A 37 -2.80 -0.65 16.72
C LYS A 37 -1.30 -0.88 16.82
N ARG A 38 -0.86 -2.14 16.75
CA ARG A 38 0.57 -2.51 16.77
C ARG A 38 1.27 -2.16 15.45
N TYR A 39 0.53 -2.00 14.37
CA TYR A 39 1.05 -1.60 13.07
C TYR A 39 1.25 -0.09 12.91
N LEU A 40 0.60 0.73 13.76
CA LEU A 40 0.72 2.20 13.73
C LEU A 40 2.16 2.69 13.94
N GLY A 41 2.39 3.96 13.64
CA GLY A 41 3.70 4.61 13.72
C GLY A 41 4.51 4.47 12.43
N THR A 42 5.80 4.73 12.54
CA THR A 42 6.71 4.84 11.39
C THR A 42 7.26 3.48 10.97
N TRP A 43 7.34 3.30 9.65
CA TRP A 43 8.04 2.21 8.98
C TRP A 43 9.01 2.80 7.96
N TYR A 44 10.21 2.25 7.89
CA TYR A 44 11.20 2.49 6.87
C TYR A 44 10.97 1.55 5.69
N GLU A 45 11.00 2.11 4.49
CA GLU A 45 10.97 1.30 3.28
C GLU A 45 12.38 0.79 2.98
N ILE A 46 12.60 -0.51 3.15
CA ILE A 46 13.89 -1.16 2.93
C ILE A 46 14.08 -1.49 1.45
N ALA A 47 13.01 -1.95 0.81
CA ALA A 47 13.01 -2.21 -0.61
C ALA A 47 11.61 -2.01 -1.19
N ARG A 48 11.55 -1.67 -2.48
CA ARG A 48 10.31 -1.57 -3.26
C ARG A 48 10.53 -2.03 -4.69
N PHE A 49 9.45 -2.34 -5.40
CA PHE A 49 9.50 -2.32 -6.86
C PHE A 49 9.49 -0.89 -7.40
N ASP A 50 9.84 -0.71 -8.68
CA ASP A 50 9.89 0.64 -9.29
C ASP A 50 8.48 1.19 -9.51
N HIS A 51 8.05 2.06 -8.61
CA HIS A 51 6.77 2.74 -8.67
C HIS A 51 6.94 4.16 -9.18
N ARG A 52 6.17 4.54 -10.21
CA ARG A 52 6.27 5.88 -10.82
C ARG A 52 6.14 7.02 -9.81
N PHE A 53 5.36 6.83 -8.74
CA PHE A 53 5.11 7.85 -7.71
C PHE A 53 6.21 7.95 -6.63
N GLU A 54 7.10 6.96 -6.54
CA GLU A 54 8.24 6.91 -5.58
C GLU A 54 9.60 6.97 -6.27
N ARG A 55 9.62 7.08 -7.60
CA ARG A 55 10.85 7.03 -8.38
C ARG A 55 11.80 8.16 -7.98
N GLY A 56 13.06 7.79 -7.72
CA GLY A 56 14.11 8.72 -7.30
C GLY A 56 14.07 9.14 -5.83
N LEU A 57 13.22 8.53 -4.99
CA LEU A 57 13.20 8.81 -3.55
C LEU A 57 14.07 7.85 -2.73
N ASP A 58 14.92 8.42 -1.90
CA ASP A 58 15.69 7.78 -0.83
C ASP A 58 15.09 8.11 0.54
N LYS A 59 15.56 7.44 1.61
CA LYS A 59 15.19 7.69 3.01
C LYS A 59 13.67 7.66 3.22
N VAL A 60 13.00 6.76 2.48
CA VAL A 60 11.54 6.70 2.42
C VAL A 60 11.00 6.09 3.70
N THR A 61 9.99 6.75 4.27
CA THR A 61 9.21 6.26 5.42
C THR A 61 7.73 6.37 5.15
N ALA A 62 6.96 5.46 5.72
CA ALA A 62 5.50 5.49 5.79
C ALA A 62 5.07 5.53 7.27
N THR A 63 4.30 6.54 7.64
CA THR A 63 3.80 6.71 9.01
C THR A 63 2.29 6.53 9.04
N TYR A 64 1.84 5.61 9.89
CA TYR A 64 0.43 5.25 10.03
C TYR A 64 -0.15 5.79 11.34
N SER A 65 -1.32 6.43 11.29
CA SER A 65 -2.06 6.83 12.49
C SER A 65 -3.54 6.52 12.36
N LEU A 66 -4.18 6.21 13.49
CA LEU A 66 -5.61 5.90 13.52
C LEU A 66 -6.45 7.15 13.19
N ARG A 67 -7.56 6.94 12.50
CA ARG A 67 -8.58 7.97 12.24
C ARG A 67 -9.85 7.71 13.04
N ASP A 68 -10.59 8.77 13.32
CA ASP A 68 -11.88 8.69 14.03
C ASP A 68 -12.94 7.91 13.23
N ASP A 69 -12.80 7.86 11.90
CA ASP A 69 -13.68 7.10 11.00
C ASP A 69 -13.35 5.61 10.89
N GLY A 70 -12.42 5.11 11.72
CA GLY A 70 -11.95 3.73 11.72
C GLY A 70 -10.94 3.40 10.60
N GLY A 71 -10.58 4.38 9.76
CA GLY A 71 -9.50 4.25 8.80
C GLY A 71 -8.11 4.50 9.40
N ILE A 72 -7.12 4.51 8.54
CA ILE A 72 -5.71 4.81 8.86
C ILE A 72 -5.26 5.98 7.99
N ASN A 73 -4.70 7.03 8.60
CA ASN A 73 -3.95 8.05 7.87
C ASN A 73 -2.59 7.47 7.47
N VAL A 74 -2.16 7.76 6.25
CA VAL A 74 -0.88 7.34 5.72
C VAL A 74 -0.08 8.57 5.34
N ILE A 75 1.12 8.72 5.89
CA ILE A 75 2.05 9.78 5.51
C ILE A 75 3.30 9.14 4.94
N ASN A 76 3.51 9.26 3.63
CA ASN A 76 4.75 8.87 2.99
C ASN A 76 5.69 10.08 2.92
N LYS A 77 6.94 9.91 3.31
CA LYS A 77 7.97 10.94 3.25
C LYS A 77 9.26 10.36 2.67
N GLY A 78 9.86 11.04 1.70
CA GLY A 78 11.11 10.62 1.08
C GLY A 78 11.97 11.82 0.69
N TYR A 79 13.27 11.59 0.50
CA TYR A 79 14.23 12.60 0.05
C TYR A 79 14.56 12.36 -1.42
N ASN A 80 14.41 13.40 -2.24
CA ASN A 80 14.83 13.36 -3.64
C ASN A 80 16.25 13.95 -3.73
N PRO A 81 17.28 13.15 -4.04
CA PRO A 81 18.66 13.62 -4.08
C PRO A 81 18.93 14.52 -5.30
N ASP A 82 18.26 14.31 -6.43
CA ASP A 82 18.45 15.12 -7.65
C ASP A 82 17.96 16.56 -7.48
N ARG A 83 16.92 16.74 -6.66
CA ARG A 83 16.31 18.04 -6.33
C ARG A 83 16.72 18.56 -4.95
N GLU A 84 17.53 17.79 -4.24
CA GLU A 84 17.98 18.05 -2.87
C GLU A 84 16.86 18.41 -1.87
N MET A 85 15.66 17.82 -2.04
CA MET A 85 14.48 18.22 -1.28
C MET A 85 13.71 17.05 -0.69
N TRP A 86 13.05 17.30 0.45
CA TRP A 86 12.08 16.36 1.01
C TRP A 86 10.73 16.48 0.31
N GLN A 87 10.13 15.32 0.02
CA GLN A 87 8.79 15.19 -0.51
C GLN A 87 7.92 14.45 0.51
N LYS A 88 6.65 14.84 0.58
CA LYS A 88 5.65 14.26 1.48
C LYS A 88 4.33 14.11 0.73
N THR A 89 3.70 12.96 0.91
CA THR A 89 2.36 12.66 0.39
C THR A 89 1.50 12.13 1.53
N GLU A 90 0.27 12.62 1.61
CA GLU A 90 -0.71 12.18 2.59
C GLU A 90 -1.81 11.38 1.90
N GLY A 91 -2.26 10.34 2.57
CA GLY A 91 -3.28 9.44 2.08
C GLY A 91 -4.09 8.84 3.22
N LYS A 92 -5.03 7.99 2.83
CA LYS A 92 -5.89 7.26 3.75
C LYS A 92 -6.03 5.82 3.30
N ALA A 93 -6.09 4.92 4.28
CA ALA A 93 -6.31 3.51 4.08
C ALA A 93 -7.54 3.03 4.86
N TYR A 94 -8.27 2.09 4.28
CA TYR A 94 -9.43 1.45 4.91
C TYR A 94 -9.34 -0.06 4.69
N PHE A 95 -9.73 -0.84 5.70
CA PHE A 95 -9.88 -2.29 5.53
C PHE A 95 -10.94 -2.60 4.46
N THR A 96 -10.69 -3.60 3.64
CA THR A 96 -11.66 -4.05 2.61
C THR A 96 -12.63 -5.10 3.14
N GLY A 97 -12.44 -5.53 4.39
CA GLY A 97 -13.29 -6.48 5.11
C GLY A 97 -12.99 -6.46 6.60
N ASP A 98 -12.90 -7.64 7.21
CA ASP A 98 -12.59 -7.80 8.64
C ASP A 98 -11.24 -7.14 9.02
N PRO A 99 -11.18 -6.26 10.04
CA PRO A 99 -9.94 -5.59 10.46
C PRO A 99 -8.83 -6.52 10.96
N SER A 100 -9.14 -7.77 11.32
CA SER A 100 -8.15 -8.79 11.66
C SER A 100 -7.47 -9.42 10.43
N ARG A 101 -7.95 -9.12 9.22
CA ARG A 101 -7.30 -9.49 7.96
C ARG A 101 -6.59 -8.25 7.40
N ALA A 102 -5.28 -8.34 7.19
CA ALA A 102 -4.45 -7.22 6.76
C ALA A 102 -4.57 -6.88 5.26
N ALA A 103 -5.81 -6.79 4.76
CA ALA A 103 -6.16 -6.38 3.41
C ALA A 103 -6.86 -5.02 3.46
N LEU A 104 -6.23 -4.02 2.85
CA LEU A 104 -6.67 -2.64 2.85
C LEU A 104 -6.73 -2.10 1.43
N LYS A 105 -7.41 -0.97 1.30
CA LYS A 105 -7.37 -0.10 0.14
C LYS A 105 -6.79 1.24 0.54
N VAL A 106 -5.81 1.75 -0.21
CA VAL A 106 -5.12 3.01 0.08
C VAL A 106 -5.34 4.01 -1.04
N SER A 107 -5.52 5.29 -0.69
CA SER A 107 -5.71 6.40 -1.63
C SER A 107 -4.83 7.58 -1.24
N PHE A 108 -4.05 8.08 -2.19
CA PHE A 108 -3.21 9.28 -2.05
C PHE A 108 -3.74 10.49 -2.84
N PHE A 109 -4.56 10.27 -3.88
CA PHE A 109 -5.09 11.35 -4.72
C PHE A 109 -6.51 11.04 -5.20
N GLY A 110 -7.48 11.89 -4.86
CA GLY A 110 -8.87 11.76 -5.35
C GLY A 110 -9.59 10.47 -4.91
N PRO A 111 -10.60 10.00 -5.66
CA PRO A 111 -11.36 8.78 -5.34
C PRO A 111 -10.68 7.48 -5.80
N PHE A 112 -9.37 7.48 -6.08
CA PHE A 112 -8.64 6.33 -6.61
C PHE A 112 -7.98 5.52 -5.48
N TYR A 113 -8.36 4.25 -5.37
CA TYR A 113 -7.83 3.35 -4.35
C TYR A 113 -7.04 2.20 -4.99
N GLY A 114 -5.82 1.95 -4.50
CA GLY A 114 -5.04 0.76 -4.76
C GLY A 114 -5.14 -0.25 -3.62
N GLY A 115 -4.90 -1.53 -3.90
CA GLY A 115 -4.78 -2.55 -2.84
C GLY A 115 -3.52 -2.34 -2.01
N TYR A 116 -3.61 -2.65 -0.72
CA TYR A 116 -2.48 -2.69 0.22
C TYR A 116 -2.66 -3.92 1.11
N ASN A 117 -1.79 -4.91 0.96
CA ASN A 117 -1.97 -6.22 1.58
C ASN A 117 -0.69 -6.63 2.31
N VAL A 118 -0.77 -6.85 3.62
CA VAL A 118 0.38 -7.35 4.39
C VAL A 118 0.42 -8.87 4.26
N ILE A 119 1.44 -9.38 3.59
CA ILE A 119 1.58 -10.80 3.22
C ILE A 119 2.59 -11.54 4.10
N ALA A 120 3.46 -10.80 4.79
CA ALA A 120 4.25 -11.31 5.91
C ALA A 120 4.39 -10.24 6.99
N LEU A 121 4.36 -10.68 8.25
CA LEU A 121 4.54 -9.82 9.41
C LEU A 121 5.09 -10.68 10.56
N ASP A 122 6.18 -10.24 11.18
CA ASP A 122 6.72 -10.92 12.34
C ASP A 122 5.86 -10.65 13.60
N ARG A 123 6.01 -11.49 14.62
CA ARG A 123 5.20 -11.43 15.85
C ARG A 123 5.35 -10.12 16.62
N GLU A 124 6.48 -9.43 16.46
CA GLU A 124 6.79 -8.20 17.18
C GLU A 124 6.42 -6.94 16.38
N TYR A 125 5.92 -7.09 15.14
CA TYR A 125 5.57 -5.98 14.24
C TYR A 125 6.79 -5.10 13.92
N ARG A 126 7.93 -5.76 13.67
CA ARG A 126 9.23 -5.14 13.37
C ARG A 126 9.55 -5.13 11.87
N HIS A 127 9.05 -6.08 11.11
CA HIS A 127 9.31 -6.29 9.69
C HIS A 127 8.02 -6.74 8.99
N ALA A 128 7.74 -6.14 7.84
CA ALA A 128 6.56 -6.48 7.04
C ALA A 128 6.92 -6.63 5.56
N LEU A 129 6.28 -7.58 4.90
CA LEU A 129 6.23 -7.69 3.45
C LEU A 129 4.82 -7.29 3.01
N VAL A 130 4.73 -6.32 2.11
CA VAL A 130 3.46 -5.74 1.66
C VAL A 130 3.39 -5.80 0.15
N CYS A 131 2.24 -6.18 -0.40
CA CYS A 131 1.98 -6.10 -1.83
C CYS A 131 0.77 -5.24 -2.17
N GLY A 132 0.74 -4.77 -3.42
CA GLY A 132 -0.37 -3.98 -3.95
C GLY A 132 -1.53 -4.82 -4.46
N PRO A 133 -2.32 -4.33 -5.43
CA PRO A 133 -3.45 -5.07 -6.02
C PRO A 133 -3.01 -6.22 -6.95
N ASP A 134 -1.79 -6.19 -7.46
CA ASP A 134 -1.20 -7.21 -8.33
C ASP A 134 0.27 -7.49 -7.94
N ARG A 135 0.99 -8.24 -8.78
CA ARG A 135 2.39 -8.64 -8.53
C ARG A 135 3.43 -7.63 -9.01
N ASP A 136 3.03 -6.48 -9.52
CA ASP A 136 3.93 -5.39 -9.91
C ASP A 136 4.16 -4.38 -8.75
N TYR A 137 3.56 -4.65 -7.58
CA TYR A 137 3.68 -3.83 -6.38
C TYR A 137 4.12 -4.66 -5.17
N LEU A 138 5.31 -4.35 -4.64
CA LEU A 138 5.89 -5.04 -3.48
C LEU A 138 6.79 -4.09 -2.69
N TRP A 139 6.68 -4.15 -1.37
CA TRP A 139 7.52 -3.39 -0.42
C TRP A 139 8.00 -4.29 0.72
N ILE A 140 9.25 -4.10 1.13
CA ILE A 140 9.80 -4.60 2.40
C ILE A 140 9.88 -3.41 3.35
N LEU A 141 9.19 -3.51 4.48
CA LEU A 141 9.13 -2.46 5.50
C LEU A 141 9.79 -2.93 6.79
N SER A 142 10.45 -2.02 7.51
CA SER A 142 11.05 -2.28 8.82
C SER A 142 10.82 -1.14 9.81
N ARG A 143 10.80 -1.44 11.11
CA ARG A 143 10.81 -0.43 12.17
C ARG A 143 12.19 0.22 12.36
N THR A 144 13.24 -0.35 11.81
CA THR A 144 14.60 0.19 11.79
C THR A 144 15.01 0.51 10.35
N PRO A 145 15.96 1.44 10.14
CA PRO A 145 16.39 1.82 8.80
C PRO A 145 17.16 0.71 8.05
N THR A 146 17.65 -0.30 8.76
CA THR A 146 18.31 -1.48 8.21
C THR A 146 17.69 -2.76 8.77
N ILE A 147 17.95 -3.88 8.09
CA ILE A 147 17.59 -5.24 8.51
C ILE A 147 18.81 -6.16 8.37
N SER A 148 18.83 -7.27 9.10
CA SER A 148 19.89 -8.27 8.93
C SER A 148 19.75 -9.03 7.62
N ASP A 149 20.85 -9.65 7.16
CA ASP A 149 20.84 -10.46 5.94
C ASP A 149 19.91 -11.67 6.06
N GLU A 150 19.78 -12.28 7.24
CA GLU A 150 18.85 -13.39 7.48
C GLU A 150 17.40 -12.94 7.27
N MET A 151 17.03 -11.79 7.84
CA MET A 151 15.69 -11.23 7.67
C MET A 151 15.43 -10.86 6.21
N LYS A 152 16.43 -10.28 5.54
CA LYS A 152 16.38 -10.01 4.10
C LYS A 152 16.07 -11.27 3.30
N GLN A 153 16.83 -12.34 3.49
CA GLN A 153 16.61 -13.61 2.79
C GLN A 153 15.25 -14.23 3.10
N GLN A 154 14.79 -14.14 4.36
CA GLN A 154 13.46 -14.60 4.73
C GLN A 154 12.34 -13.87 3.96
N MET A 155 12.42 -12.54 3.86
CA MET A 155 11.42 -11.74 3.12
C MET A 155 11.44 -12.06 1.61
N LEU A 156 12.63 -12.23 1.03
CA LEU A 156 12.79 -12.60 -0.38
C LEU A 156 12.22 -14.01 -0.66
N ALA A 157 12.45 -14.97 0.23
CA ALA A 157 11.92 -16.32 0.10
C ALA A 157 10.38 -16.34 0.14
N ILE A 158 9.78 -15.56 1.05
CA ILE A 158 8.31 -15.42 1.10
C ILE A 158 7.79 -14.76 -0.17
N ALA A 159 8.37 -13.63 -0.59
CA ALA A 159 7.97 -12.96 -1.83
C ALA A 159 8.06 -13.89 -3.05
N THR A 160 9.13 -14.68 -3.16
CA THR A 160 9.32 -15.64 -4.25
C THR A 160 8.24 -16.73 -4.22
N ARG A 161 7.92 -17.27 -3.04
CA ARG A 161 6.85 -18.27 -2.87
C ARG A 161 5.48 -17.76 -3.30
N GLU A 162 5.18 -16.49 -3.04
CA GLU A 162 3.92 -15.85 -3.43
C GLU A 162 3.91 -15.43 -4.93
N GLY A 163 5.02 -15.65 -5.64
CA GLY A 163 5.16 -15.47 -7.10
C GLY A 163 5.65 -14.08 -7.52
N PHE A 164 6.34 -13.34 -6.65
CA PHE A 164 6.92 -12.04 -6.99
C PHE A 164 8.33 -12.17 -7.56
N GLU A 165 8.65 -11.37 -8.57
CA GLU A 165 9.98 -11.30 -9.19
C GLU A 165 10.94 -10.43 -8.37
N VAL A 166 11.52 -11.01 -7.31
CA VAL A 166 12.32 -10.27 -6.31
C VAL A 166 13.58 -9.58 -6.88
N ASN A 167 14.04 -9.98 -8.06
CA ASN A 167 15.12 -9.31 -8.79
C ASN A 167 14.74 -7.89 -9.27
N LYS A 168 13.45 -7.53 -9.28
CA LYS A 168 12.98 -6.16 -9.56
C LYS A 168 13.08 -5.22 -8.34
N LEU A 169 13.46 -5.72 -7.16
CA LEU A 169 13.56 -4.89 -5.95
C LEU A 169 14.67 -3.86 -6.06
N ILE A 170 14.30 -2.61 -5.84
CA ILE A 170 15.19 -1.49 -5.55
C ILE A 170 15.41 -1.46 -4.04
N TRP A 171 16.66 -1.59 -3.61
CA TRP A 171 17.05 -1.41 -2.21
C TRP A 171 17.22 0.09 -1.94
N VAL A 172 16.36 0.63 -1.08
CA VAL A 172 16.26 2.07 -0.85
C VAL A 172 17.37 2.49 0.11
N LYS A 173 18.07 3.58 -0.19
CA LYS A 173 19.09 4.10 0.74
C LYS A 173 18.42 4.63 2.00
N GLN A 174 18.84 4.14 3.14
CA GLN A 174 18.35 4.55 4.45
C GLN A 174 19.50 5.07 5.33
N PRO A 175 19.23 5.86 6.38
CA PRO A 175 20.28 6.28 7.31
C PRO A 175 20.97 5.07 7.95
N GLY A 176 22.29 4.94 7.75
CA GLY A 176 23.09 3.82 8.29
C GLY A 176 23.03 2.52 7.48
N ALA A 177 22.43 2.55 6.29
CA ALA A 177 22.49 1.47 5.29
C ALA A 177 23.67 1.63 4.34
#